data_AF-A0A5S9MJX1-F1
#
_entry.id   AF-A0A5S9MJX1-F1
#
_cell.length_a   1.000
_cell.length_b   1.000
_cell.length_c   1.000
_cell.angle_alpha   90.00
_cell.angle_beta   90.00
_cell.angle_gamma   90.00
#
_symmetry.space_group_name_H-M   'P 1'
#
loop_
_entity.id
_entity.type
_entity.pdbx_description
1 polymer ?
#
loop_
_entity_poly.entity_id
_entity_poly.type
_entity_poly.pdbx_seq_one_letter_code
_entity_poly.pdbx_strand_id
1 'polypeptide(L)' 'MFSAAVFFQLVTLPVEFNASSRAKDIIVSEGIIRSSEERGVNKVLNAAALTYVAAALVSLFELLRFVMIFLNGRND' A
#
# COMPACT_ATOMS: atom_id res chain seq x y z
N MET A 1 -18.85 -4.44 -9.11
CA MET A 1 -18.09 -4.97 -7.95
C MET A 1 -16.62 -4.56 -7.97
N PHE A 2 -15.90 -4.71 -9.08
CA PHE A 2 -14.46 -4.35 -9.19
C PHE A 2 -14.15 -2.88 -8.78
N SER A 3 -14.93 -1.92 -9.25
CA SER A 3 -14.76 -0.49 -8.91
C SER A 3 -14.97 -0.16 -7.43
N ALA A 4 -15.89 -0.87 -6.75
CA ALA A 4 -16.08 -0.73 -5.31
C ALA A 4 -14.91 -1.33 -4.51
N ALA A 5 -14.35 -2.45 -4.99
CA ALA A 5 -13.16 -3.06 -4.39
C ALA A 5 -11.93 -2.13 -4.49
N VAL A 6 -11.67 -1.55 -5.68
CA VAL A 6 -10.56 -0.60 -5.87
C VAL A 6 -10.75 0.67 -5.03
N PHE A 7 -11.97 1.19 -4.93
CA PHE A 7 -12.28 2.33 -4.06
C PHE A 7 -12.01 2.00 -2.58
N PHE A 8 -12.48 0.85 -2.12
CA PHE A 8 -12.25 0.40 -0.74
C PHE A 8 -10.74 0.25 -0.46
N GLN A 9 -9.99 -0.32 -1.41
CA GLN A 9 -8.55 -0.51 -1.32
C GLN A 9 -7.80 0.83 -1.24
N LEU A 10 -8.18 1.83 -2.05
CA LEU A 10 -7.65 3.21 -1.98
C LEU A 10 -7.92 3.88 -0.63
N VAL A 11 -9.09 3.65 -0.03
CA VAL A 11 -9.47 4.22 1.27
C VAL A 11 -8.77 3.50 2.44
N THR A 12 -8.49 2.20 2.32
CA THR A 12 -7.83 1.43 3.39
C THR A 12 -6.31 1.51 3.36
N LEU A 13 -5.70 1.82 2.21
CA LEU A 13 -4.25 2.01 2.09
C LEU A 13 -3.66 2.97 3.14
N PRO A 14 -4.21 4.18 3.37
CA PRO A 14 -3.72 5.09 4.40
C PRO A 14 -3.75 4.50 5.81
N VAL A 15 -4.79 3.71 6.14
CA VAL A 15 -4.92 3.12 7.49
C VAL A 15 -3.92 1.97 7.70
N GLU A 16 -3.57 1.25 6.62
CA GLU A 16 -2.55 0.20 6.66
C GLU A 16 -1.14 0.77 6.80
N PHE A 17 -0.81 1.89 6.14
CA PHE A 17 0.47 2.58 6.36
C PHE A 17 0.60 3.06 7.80
N ASN A 18 -0.47 3.62 8.37
CA ASN A 18 -0.49 4.05 9.76
C ASN A 18 -0.27 2.87 10.73
N ALA A 19 -0.93 1.73 10.47
CA ALA A 19 -0.76 0.51 11.25
C ALA A 19 0.67 -0.04 11.19
N SER A 20 1.31 -0.03 10.01
CA SER A 20 2.68 -0.48 9.82
C SER A 20 3.71 0.40 10.55
N SER A 21 3.55 1.73 10.48
CA SER A 21 4.37 2.67 11.25
C SER A 21 4.23 2.47 12.75
N ARG A 22 3.00 2.29 13.25
CA ARG A 22 2.75 2.05 14.67
C ARG A 22 3.33 0.71 15.15
N ALA A 23 3.26 -0.34 14.33
CA ALA A 23 3.84 -1.64 14.65
C ALA A 23 5.37 -1.55 14.78
N LYS A 24 6.03 -0.76 13.93
CA LYS A 24 7.48 -0.49 14.05
C LYS A 24 7.83 0.14 15.40
N ASP A 25 7.09 1.17 15.80
CA ASP A 25 7.35 1.88 17.06
C ASP A 25 7.20 0.95 18.27
N ILE A 26 6.18 0.06 18.25
CA ILE A 26 5.97 -0.95 19.31
C ILE A 26 7.14 -1.93 19.36
N ILE A 27 7.56 -2.49 18.21
CA ILE A 27 8.65 -3.47 18.15
C ILE A 27 9.98 -2.87 18.63
N VAL A 28 10.25 -1.59 18.34
CA VAL A 28 11.41 -0.87 18.85
C VAL A 28 11.28 -0.62 20.36
N SER A 29 10.09 -0.24 20.85
CA SER A 29 9.86 0.02 22.27
C SER A 29 9.94 -1.22 23.16
N GLU A 30 9.57 -2.39 22.63
CA GLU A 30 9.63 -3.68 23.34
C GLU A 30 11.05 -4.29 23.37
N GLY A 31 12.05 -3.60 22.79
CA GLY A 31 13.44 -4.06 22.81
C GLY A 31 13.70 -5.33 21.98
N ILE A 32 12.76 -5.69 21.10
CA ILE A 32 12.84 -6.87 20.22
C ILE A 32 14.02 -6.74 19.23
N ILE A 33 14.42 -5.51 18.91
CA ILE A 33 15.52 -5.20 17.98
C ILE A 33 16.62 -4.45 18.74
N ARG A 34 17.88 -4.90 18.62
CA ARG A 34 19.04 -4.15 19.14
C ARG A 34 19.32 -2.94 18.26
N SER A 35 19.80 -1.84 18.84
CA SER A 35 20.09 -0.57 18.13
C SER A 35 21.03 -0.73 16.92
N SER A 36 21.87 -1.78 16.90
CA SER A 36 22.75 -2.12 15.77
C SER A 36 22.01 -2.75 14.58
N GLU A 37 20.87 -3.38 14.80
CA GLU A 37 20.09 -4.11 13.79
C GLU A 37 18.93 -3.26 13.25
N GLU A 38 18.55 -2.22 13.99
CA GLU A 38 17.45 -1.29 13.69
C GLU A 38 17.53 -0.72 12.28
N ARG A 39 18.73 -0.36 11.81
CA ARG A 39 18.93 0.21 10.47
C ARG A 39 18.66 -0.82 9.35
N GLY A 40 19.04 -2.08 9.57
CA GLY A 40 18.80 -3.17 8.62
C GLY A 40 17.32 -3.56 8.58
N VAL A 41 16.72 -3.73 9.76
CA VAL A 41 15.29 -4.06 9.90
C VAL A 41 14.42 -2.96 9.31
N ASN A 42 14.75 -1.68 9.54
CA ASN A 42 14.01 -0.56 8.96
C ASN A 42 14.05 -0.57 7.42
N LYS A 43 15.19 -0.92 6.81
CA LYS A 43 15.33 -1.00 5.36
C LYS A 43 14.45 -2.11 4.77
N VAL A 44 14.45 -3.29 5.39
CA VAL A 44 13.63 -4.43 4.93
C VAL A 44 12.14 -4.16 5.12
N LEU A 45 11.74 -3.62 6.28
CA LEU A 45 10.33 -3.28 6.54
C LEU A 45 9.83 -2.17 5.61
N ASN A 46 10.66 -1.17 5.29
CA ASN A 46 10.28 -0.15 4.31
C ASN A 46 10.14 -0.76 2.90
N ALA A 47 11.02 -1.68 2.52
CA ALA A 47 10.92 -2.39 1.24
C ALA A 47 9.65 -3.26 1.16
N ALA A 48 9.30 -3.96 2.24
CA ALA A 48 8.06 -4.74 2.31
C ALA A 48 6.81 -3.86 2.20
N ALA A 49 6.79 -2.69 2.86
CA ALA A 49 5.69 -1.73 2.74
C ALA A 49 5.53 -1.20 1.31
N LEU A 50 6.63 -1.00 0.56
CA LEU A 50 6.59 -0.58 -0.83
C LEU A 50 5.89 -1.61 -1.75
N THR A 51 5.93 -2.91 -1.43
CA THR A 51 5.19 -3.92 -2.20
C THR A 51 3.67 -3.70 -2.13
N TYR A 52 3.16 -3.26 -0.98
CA TYR A 52 1.74 -2.93 -0.82
C TYR A 52 1.36 -1.68 -1.63
N VAL A 53 2.21 -0.64 -1.62
CA VAL A 53 2.06 0.54 -2.48
C VAL A 53 2.03 0.13 -3.96
N ALA A 54 2.92 -0.77 -4.37
CA ALA A 54 3.01 -1.20 -5.76
C ALA A 54 1.74 -1.94 -6.21
N ALA A 55 1.23 -2.86 -5.39
CA ALA A 55 -0.02 -3.57 -5.68
C ALA A 55 -1.21 -2.60 -5.85
N ALA A 56 -1.29 -1.60 -4.97
CA ALA A 56 -2.30 -0.55 -5.06
C ALA A 56 -2.22 0.28 -6.34
N LEU A 57 -1.02 0.68 -6.74
CA LEU A 57 -0.81 1.44 -7.97
C LEU A 57 -1.18 0.62 -9.21
N VAL A 58 -0.87 -0.68 -9.22
CA VAL A 58 -1.29 -1.59 -10.29
C VAL A 58 -2.82 -1.63 -10.40
N SER A 59 -3.53 -1.84 -9.28
CA SER A 59 -5.00 -1.85 -9.28
C SER A 59 -5.61 -0.50 -9.71
N LEU A 60 -4.97 0.62 -9.34
CA LEU A 60 -5.37 1.95 -9.79
C LEU A 60 -5.22 2.12 -11.31
N PHE A 61 -4.09 1.70 -11.88
CA PHE A 61 -3.88 1.77 -13.33
C PHE A 61 -4.83 0.86 -14.11
N GLU A 62 -5.16 -0.32 -13.59
CA GLU A 62 -6.18 -1.19 -14.18
C GLU A 62 -7.56 -0.53 -14.19
N LEU A 63 -7.94 0.15 -13.10
CA LEU A 63 -9.20 0.90 -13.04
C LEU A 63 -9.22 2.04 -14.06
N LEU A 64 -8.15 2.83 -14.14
CA LEU A 64 -8.02 3.92 -15.11
C LEU A 64 -8.11 3.41 -16.54
N ARG A 65 -7.48 2.26 -16.83
CA ARG A 65 -7.60 1.59 -18.13
C ARG A 65 -9.05 1.24 -18.46
N PHE A 66 -9.79 0.64 -17.53
CA PHE A 66 -11.20 0.31 -17.75
C PHE A 66 -12.08 1.56 -17.95
N VAL A 67 -11.84 2.63 -17.19
CA VAL A 67 -12.55 3.90 -17.35
C VAL A 67 -12.28 4.52 -18.72
N MET A 68 -11.03 4.56 -19.18
CA MET A 68 -10.69 5.07 -20.51
C MET A 68 -11.35 4.26 -21.63
N ILE A 69 -11.34 2.93 -21.55
CA ILE A 69 -12.01 2.08 -22.54
C ILE A 69 -13.52 2.36 -22.57
N PHE A 70 -14.16 2.47 -21.40
CA PHE A 70 -15.59 2.75 -21.30
C PHE A 70 -15.96 4.14 -21.84
N LEU A 71 -15.12 5.16 -21.61
CA LEU A 71 -15.32 6.52 -22.12
C LEU A 71 -15.13 6.58 -23.64
N ASN A 72 -14.11 5.90 -24.18
CA ASN A 72 -13.89 5.85 -25.64
C ASN A 72 -15.00 5.09 -26.36
N GLY A 73 -15.50 3.98 -25.80
CA GLY A 73 -16.59 3.21 -26.40
C GLY A 73 -17.97 3.89 -26.37
N ARG A 74 -18.09 5.07 -25.73
CA ARG A 74 -19.31 5.91 -25.77
C ARG A 74 -19.28 6.99 -26.86
N ASN A 75 -18.13 7.17 -27.53
CA ASN A 75 -17.95 8.18 -28.58
C ASN A 75 -18.08 7.62 -30.00
N ASP A 76 -18.49 6.35 -30.15
CA ASP A 76 -18.94 5.72 -31.39
C ASP A 76 -20.45 5.45 -31.32
#